data_AF-A0A935P473-F1
#
_entry.id   AF-A0A935P473-F1
#
_cell.length_a   1.000
_cell.length_b   1.000
_cell.length_c   1.000
_cell.angle_alpha   90.00
_cell.angle_beta   90.00
_cell.angle_gamma   90.00
#
_symmetry.space_group_name_H-M   'P 1'
#
loop_
_entity.id
_entity.type
_entity.pdbx_description
1 polymer ?
#
loop_
_entity_poly.entity_id
_entity_poly.type
_entity_poly.pdbx_seq_one_letter_code
_entity_poly.pdbx_strand_id
1 'polypeptide(L)'
;MNTRPVCQTLAASLVGALTMAGCVTDQPTLGTTANESFEEFKARTYREPFADGVYIIDGDTPVANDAELYRIWDARQRGALAVYYINNTDIKWTATQKLNLTYCISNAFGANKAAMIAAMRDATELGWEKFADVNFKYVATEDANCTNANPNVLFDVNPVNANGQYLARAFFPNSARVERNVLVDASSFSPTLTIPLKGIMAHELGHTLGFRHEHIRPTGTPCAEGTEFRGLTAYDQASVMHYPQCNGVATSTLAFTTLDQQGVAALYGAIVAAPVAQFTAPALNATVGPAFTVETSIVGTDVTKVELYIDNVLKATATAAPYSFPLTGITAGAHALQIKAYDTRDHVTTENRSVTVSGGGGGGGGGGGGGGGGGDGGGDDSEITGGCSTSGAGSSLTISLLLGLFLVRRRRNR
;
A
#
# COMPACT_ATOMS: atom_id res chain seq x y z
N MET A 1 37.50 -81.14 -18.55
CA MET A 1 36.21 -80.81 -19.19
C MET A 1 36.38 -79.51 -19.96
N ASN A 2 35.94 -79.50 -21.23
CA ASN A 2 35.77 -78.35 -22.11
C ASN A 2 35.27 -77.12 -21.33
N THR A 3 35.71 -75.87 -21.55
CA THR A 3 35.80 -75.14 -22.82
C THR A 3 36.82 -73.99 -22.76
N ARG A 4 37.78 -74.05 -23.69
CA ARG A 4 38.48 -73.05 -24.52
C ARG A 4 38.38 -71.51 -24.31
N PRO A 5 39.39 -70.76 -24.85
CA PRO A 5 40.06 -69.59 -24.27
C PRO A 5 39.84 -68.28 -25.06
N VAL A 6 40.43 -67.14 -24.65
CA VAL A 6 41.30 -66.29 -25.51
C VAL A 6 42.26 -65.47 -24.62
N CYS A 7 43.56 -65.69 -24.82
CA CYS A 7 44.62 -64.72 -24.58
C CYS A 7 45.04 -64.21 -25.96
N GLN A 8 45.16 -62.90 -26.14
CA GLN A 8 45.92 -62.31 -27.25
C GLN A 8 46.91 -61.29 -26.68
N THR A 9 48.17 -61.72 -26.65
CA THR A 9 49.38 -60.91 -26.59
C THR A 9 50.02 -60.89 -27.98
N LEU A 10 50.50 -59.73 -28.45
CA LEU A 10 51.55 -59.47 -29.46
C LEU A 10 51.40 -57.98 -29.87
N ALA A 11 52.40 -57.13 -30.11
CA ALA A 11 53.86 -57.15 -30.03
C ALA A 11 54.27 -55.64 -30.11
N ALA A 12 55.14 -55.13 -29.24
CA ALA A 12 56.57 -54.87 -29.48
C ALA A 12 56.92 -53.66 -30.38
N SER A 13 57.81 -52.82 -29.82
CA SER A 13 58.82 -51.95 -30.48
C SER A 13 58.36 -50.56 -30.92
N LEU A 14 59.14 -49.48 -30.88
CA LEU A 14 60.36 -49.03 -30.19
C LEU A 14 60.53 -47.56 -30.69
N VAL A 15 61.15 -46.68 -29.88
CA VAL A 15 61.80 -45.41 -30.27
C VAL A 15 60.93 -44.18 -30.55
N GLY A 16 61.28 -43.08 -29.88
CA GLY A 16 61.20 -41.74 -30.48
C GLY A 16 60.51 -40.70 -29.62
N ALA A 17 61.18 -40.21 -28.57
CA ALA A 17 60.81 -38.95 -27.95
C ALA A 17 61.18 -37.79 -28.89
N LEU A 18 60.16 -37.08 -29.41
CA LEU A 18 60.28 -35.66 -29.75
C LEU A 18 58.90 -35.01 -29.77
N THR A 19 58.81 -33.90 -29.05
CA THR A 19 57.66 -33.02 -28.85
C THR A 19 57.00 -32.53 -30.14
N MET A 20 55.66 -32.47 -30.18
CA MET A 20 54.88 -31.29 -30.59
C MET A 20 53.38 -31.50 -30.34
N ALA A 21 52.72 -30.38 -30.01
CA ALA A 21 51.37 -30.26 -29.50
C ALA A 21 50.25 -30.69 -30.46
N GLY A 22 49.15 -31.19 -29.87
CA GLY A 22 47.86 -31.42 -30.54
C GLY A 22 46.75 -31.45 -29.49
N CYS A 23 45.84 -30.50 -29.58
CA CYS A 23 44.86 -30.12 -28.57
C CYS A 23 43.93 -31.27 -28.16
N VAL A 24 44.01 -31.69 -26.90
CA VAL A 24 42.80 -32.15 -26.20
C VAL A 24 42.08 -30.88 -25.79
N THR A 25 40.88 -30.67 -26.33
CA THR A 25 39.98 -29.62 -25.88
C THR A 25 39.59 -29.94 -24.44
N ASP A 26 40.28 -29.31 -23.49
CA ASP A 26 39.74 -29.17 -22.14
C ASP A 26 38.34 -28.54 -22.27
N GLN A 27 37.36 -29.24 -21.73
CA GLN A 27 36.06 -28.67 -21.42
C GLN A 27 36.30 -27.35 -20.67
N PRO A 28 35.63 -26.24 -21.02
CA PRO A 28 35.79 -25.02 -20.26
C PRO A 28 35.37 -25.29 -18.82
N THR A 29 36.34 -25.22 -17.92
CA THR A 29 36.09 -25.15 -16.48
C THR A 29 35.28 -23.88 -16.22
N LEU A 30 34.08 -24.07 -15.71
CA LEU A 30 33.26 -22.98 -15.17
C LEU A 30 33.94 -22.42 -13.91
N GLY A 31 34.16 -21.10 -13.90
CA GLY A 31 34.28 -20.31 -12.67
C GLY A 31 35.66 -19.70 -12.41
N THR A 32 35.75 -18.39 -12.60
CA THR A 32 36.30 -17.41 -11.63
C THR A 32 36.18 -16.02 -12.25
N THR A 33 35.05 -15.34 -12.07
CA THR A 33 35.02 -13.88 -12.20
C THR A 33 35.86 -13.30 -11.06
N ALA A 34 36.93 -12.59 -11.40
CA ALA A 34 37.78 -11.92 -10.43
C ALA A 34 36.94 -11.01 -9.50
N ASN A 35 37.15 -11.15 -8.19
CA ASN A 35 36.62 -10.23 -7.20
C ASN A 35 37.25 -8.86 -7.45
N GLU A 36 36.44 -7.89 -7.92
CA GLU A 36 36.77 -6.47 -7.92
C GLU A 36 37.32 -6.05 -6.55
N SER A 37 38.43 -5.32 -6.52
CA SER A 37 39.02 -4.83 -5.27
C SER A 37 38.18 -3.72 -4.62
N PHE A 38 38.34 -3.50 -3.32
CA PHE A 38 37.62 -2.43 -2.61
C PHE A 38 37.91 -1.05 -3.22
N GLU A 39 39.13 -0.79 -3.66
CA GLU A 39 39.51 0.49 -4.27
C GLU A 39 38.84 0.69 -5.64
N GLU A 40 38.69 -0.37 -6.44
CA GLU A 40 37.92 -0.33 -7.69
C GLU A 40 36.42 -0.10 -7.42
N PHE A 41 35.86 -0.80 -6.43
CA PHE A 41 34.47 -0.63 -5.98
C PHE A 41 34.19 0.78 -5.48
N LYS A 42 35.07 1.33 -4.64
CA LYS A 42 34.99 2.67 -4.09
C LYS A 42 35.12 3.74 -5.17
N ALA A 43 36.06 3.56 -6.11
CA ALA A 43 36.29 4.52 -7.18
C ALA A 43 35.10 4.64 -8.16
N ARG A 44 34.32 3.57 -8.34
CA ARG A 44 33.09 3.60 -9.16
C ARG A 44 31.83 3.98 -8.38
N THR A 45 31.84 3.90 -7.05
CA THR A 45 30.69 4.26 -6.22
C THR A 45 30.57 5.78 -6.19
N TYR A 46 29.41 6.30 -6.59
CA TYR A 46 29.17 7.74 -6.59
C TYR A 46 29.23 8.27 -5.15
N ARG A 47 29.99 9.35 -4.92
CA ARG A 47 30.00 10.08 -3.64
C ARG A 47 29.44 11.47 -3.85
N GLU A 48 28.47 11.84 -3.02
CA GLU A 48 27.84 13.14 -3.11
C GLU A 48 28.88 14.27 -2.91
N PRO A 49 28.82 15.35 -3.71
CA PRO A 49 29.90 16.34 -3.78
C PRO A 49 29.87 17.40 -2.67
N PHE A 50 28.85 17.39 -1.80
CA PHE A 50 28.70 18.36 -0.72
C PHE A 50 29.43 17.95 0.56
N ALA A 51 29.62 18.90 1.49
CA ALA A 51 30.50 18.75 2.65
C ALA A 51 30.16 17.52 3.52
N ASP A 52 28.87 17.20 3.68
CA ASP A 52 28.36 16.04 4.40
C ASP A 52 27.92 14.90 3.48
N GLY A 53 28.47 14.85 2.26
CA GLY A 53 28.11 13.89 1.23
C GLY A 53 28.52 12.45 1.56
N VAL A 54 27.61 11.52 1.29
CA VAL A 54 27.78 10.07 1.53
C VAL A 54 28.01 9.32 0.21
N TYR A 55 28.44 8.06 0.29
CA TYR A 55 28.49 7.19 -0.88
C TYR A 55 27.07 6.72 -1.22
N ILE A 56 26.72 6.68 -2.50
CA ILE A 56 25.46 6.14 -2.99
C ILE A 56 25.76 4.84 -3.72
N ILE A 57 25.36 3.73 -3.13
CA ILE A 57 25.40 2.41 -3.76
C ILE A 57 24.03 2.10 -4.36
N ASP A 58 24.04 1.30 -5.43
CA ASP A 58 22.83 0.85 -6.10
C ASP A 58 21.80 1.97 -6.27
N GLY A 59 22.22 3.15 -6.72
CA GLY A 59 21.31 4.20 -7.15
C GLY A 59 20.50 4.94 -6.08
N ASP A 60 20.42 4.52 -4.81
CA ASP A 60 19.64 5.27 -3.79
C ASP A 60 20.07 5.02 -2.33
N THR A 61 21.04 4.15 -2.08
CA THR A 61 21.35 3.72 -0.71
C THR A 61 22.56 4.50 -0.19
N PRO A 62 22.40 5.38 0.81
CA PRO A 62 23.50 6.14 1.37
C PRO A 62 24.35 5.30 2.32
N VAL A 63 25.66 5.40 2.15
CA VAL A 63 26.68 4.74 2.96
C VAL A 63 27.61 5.82 3.52
N ALA A 64 27.56 6.00 4.84
CA ALA A 64 28.11 7.18 5.49
C ALA A 64 29.64 7.31 5.39
N ASN A 65 30.37 6.20 5.28
CA ASN A 65 31.83 6.22 5.33
C ASN A 65 32.47 4.99 4.68
N ASP A 66 33.78 5.08 4.47
CA ASP A 66 34.61 4.03 3.87
C ASP A 66 34.53 2.69 4.61
N ALA A 67 34.38 2.71 5.95
CA ALA A 67 34.32 1.49 6.74
C ALA A 67 33.02 0.72 6.49
N GLU A 68 31.89 1.43 6.35
CA GLU A 68 30.61 0.83 6.00
C GLU A 68 30.58 0.42 4.51
N LEU A 69 31.21 1.21 3.63
CA LEU A 69 31.36 0.85 2.22
C LEU A 69 32.23 -0.40 2.04
N TYR A 70 33.27 -0.56 2.87
CA TYR A 70 34.13 -1.74 2.90
C TYR A 70 33.40 -2.97 3.39
N ARG A 71 32.58 -2.85 4.44
CA ARG A 71 31.70 -3.94 4.88
C ARG A 71 30.77 -4.39 3.76
N ILE A 72 30.17 -3.45 3.06
CA ILE A 72 29.28 -3.73 1.92
C ILE A 72 30.03 -4.43 0.77
N TRP A 73 31.26 -4.01 0.47
CA TRP A 73 32.12 -4.66 -0.51
C TRP A 73 32.48 -6.11 -0.13
N ASP A 74 32.85 -6.34 1.13
CA ASP A 74 33.26 -7.63 1.67
C ASP A 74 32.09 -8.61 1.81
N ALA A 75 30.89 -8.08 2.08
CA ALA A 75 29.74 -8.87 2.48
C ALA A 75 29.02 -9.59 1.33
N ARG A 76 29.30 -9.29 0.04
CA ARG A 76 28.53 -9.75 -1.15
C ARG A 76 28.01 -11.20 -1.08
N GLN A 77 26.69 -11.37 -0.91
CA GLN A 77 25.80 -12.52 -1.22
C GLN A 77 24.43 -12.61 -0.46
N ARG A 78 23.37 -12.79 -1.26
CA ARG A 78 22.14 -13.61 -1.03
C ARG A 78 21.03 -13.00 -0.15
N GLY A 79 19.84 -13.65 -0.02
CA GLY A 79 18.54 -12.95 -0.01
C GLY A 79 17.35 -13.25 0.90
N ALA A 80 16.32 -12.39 0.81
CA ALA A 80 15.15 -12.15 1.69
C ALA A 80 14.41 -10.78 1.40
N LEU A 81 13.07 -10.53 1.45
CA LEU A 81 12.56 -9.12 1.51
C LEU A 81 13.13 -8.62 2.80
N ALA A 82 14.07 -7.72 2.62
CA ALA A 82 15.19 -7.66 3.50
C ALA A 82 14.87 -6.58 4.50
N VAL A 83 14.57 -6.92 5.74
CA VAL A 83 14.77 -5.91 6.79
C VAL A 83 16.27 -5.81 7.03
N TYR A 84 16.78 -4.58 7.11
CA TYR A 84 18.16 -4.35 7.50
C TYR A 84 18.40 -4.99 8.88
N TYR A 85 19.37 -5.89 8.96
CA TYR A 85 19.53 -6.78 10.11
C TYR A 85 21.00 -6.86 10.52
N ILE A 86 21.32 -6.25 11.65
CA ILE A 86 22.67 -6.22 12.20
C ILE A 86 22.66 -6.68 13.65
N ASN A 87 23.72 -7.36 14.09
CA ASN A 87 23.87 -7.80 15.48
C ASN A 87 22.64 -8.55 16.02
N ASN A 88 22.10 -9.44 15.19
CA ASN A 88 20.94 -10.26 15.50
C ASN A 88 19.63 -9.49 15.80
N THR A 89 19.50 -8.26 15.28
CA THR A 89 18.35 -7.37 15.51
C THR A 89 17.89 -6.70 14.21
N ASP A 90 16.57 -6.62 14.01
CA ASP A 90 15.98 -5.84 12.92
C ASP A 90 16.18 -4.33 13.16
N ILE A 91 16.68 -3.62 12.15
CA ILE A 91 16.70 -2.16 12.14
C ILE A 91 15.33 -1.67 11.66
N LYS A 92 14.49 -1.35 12.64
CA LYS A 92 13.10 -0.92 12.44
C LYS A 92 12.69 0.09 13.49
N TRP A 93 11.59 0.81 13.25
CA TRP A 93 11.02 1.68 14.27
C TRP A 93 10.43 0.88 15.43
N THR A 94 10.54 1.43 16.64
CA THR A 94 9.86 0.87 17.81
C THR A 94 8.34 0.93 17.65
N ALA A 95 7.61 0.16 18.47
CA ALA A 95 6.15 0.13 18.45
C ALA A 95 5.48 1.51 18.62
N THR A 96 6.14 2.44 19.32
CA THR A 96 5.67 3.82 19.49
C THR A 96 6.06 4.70 18.31
N GLN A 97 7.32 4.61 17.84
CA GLN A 97 7.81 5.48 16.76
C GLN A 97 7.12 5.20 15.43
N LYS A 98 6.82 3.94 15.13
CA LYS A 98 6.18 3.54 13.86
C LYS A 98 4.83 4.24 13.62
N LEU A 99 4.15 4.68 14.69
CA LEU A 99 2.86 5.39 14.65
C LEU A 99 2.99 6.93 14.64
N ASN A 100 4.22 7.45 14.55
CA ASN A 100 4.51 8.87 14.61
C ASN A 100 5.70 9.26 13.72
N LEU A 101 5.73 8.78 12.48
CA LEU A 101 6.78 9.06 11.51
C LEU A 101 6.54 10.44 10.87
N THR A 102 6.79 11.51 11.63
CA THR A 102 6.57 12.89 11.18
C THR A 102 7.57 13.32 10.12
N TYR A 103 7.12 13.98 9.05
CA TYR A 103 7.98 14.49 7.98
C TYR A 103 7.48 15.82 7.42
N CYS A 104 8.38 16.58 6.79
CA CYS A 104 8.06 17.80 6.06
C CYS A 104 8.43 17.66 4.59
N ILE A 105 7.90 18.53 3.74
CA ILE A 105 8.24 18.60 2.30
C ILE A 105 8.70 20.01 1.98
N SER A 106 9.97 20.15 1.64
CA SER A 106 10.61 21.45 1.44
C SER A 106 9.93 22.32 0.38
N ASN A 107 9.83 23.63 0.66
CA ASN A 107 9.41 24.62 -0.33
C ASN A 107 10.35 24.71 -1.53
N ALA A 108 11.59 24.22 -1.41
CA ALA A 108 12.58 24.26 -2.48
C ALA A 108 12.19 23.45 -3.72
N PHE A 109 11.21 22.52 -3.63
CA PHE A 109 10.67 21.84 -4.81
C PHE A 109 9.97 22.79 -5.80
N GLY A 110 9.60 24.01 -5.38
CA GLY A 110 9.01 25.02 -6.26
C GLY A 110 7.75 24.50 -6.96
N ALA A 111 7.74 24.58 -8.31
CA ALA A 111 6.62 24.11 -9.12
C ALA A 111 6.30 22.61 -8.94
N ASN A 112 7.29 21.81 -8.55
CA ASN A 112 7.13 20.37 -8.34
C ASN A 112 6.56 20.00 -6.96
N LYS A 113 6.40 20.97 -6.05
CA LYS A 113 5.99 20.71 -4.66
C LYS A 113 4.64 19.99 -4.58
N ALA A 114 3.65 20.43 -5.37
CA ALA A 114 2.33 19.81 -5.37
C ALA A 114 2.38 18.34 -5.82
N ALA A 115 3.19 18.02 -6.83
CA ALA A 115 3.38 16.65 -7.29
C ALA A 115 4.08 15.78 -6.23
N MET A 116 5.07 16.34 -5.51
CA MET A 116 5.74 15.65 -4.41
C MET A 116 4.80 15.34 -3.24
N ILE A 117 3.97 16.31 -2.82
CA ILE A 117 2.95 16.09 -1.78
C ILE A 117 2.00 14.96 -2.19
N ALA A 118 1.50 14.98 -3.43
CA ALA A 118 0.60 13.94 -3.92
C ALA A 118 1.28 12.56 -3.97
N ALA A 119 2.52 12.48 -4.44
CA ALA A 119 3.27 11.24 -4.51
C ALA A 119 3.58 10.65 -3.12
N MET A 120 3.99 11.48 -2.16
CA MET A 120 4.23 11.07 -0.78
C MET A 120 2.95 10.59 -0.10
N ARG A 121 1.84 11.32 -0.28
CA ARG A 121 0.52 10.90 0.21
C ARG A 121 0.11 9.56 -0.37
N ASP A 122 0.22 9.38 -1.69
CA ASP A 122 -0.17 8.13 -2.33
C ASP A 122 0.75 6.96 -1.91
N ALA A 123 2.04 7.19 -1.70
CA ALA A 123 2.99 6.18 -1.22
C ALA A 123 2.78 5.76 0.25
N THR A 124 2.24 6.67 1.07
CA THR A 124 1.91 6.43 2.49
C THR A 124 0.50 5.86 2.63
N GLU A 125 -0.53 6.66 2.35
CA GLU A 125 -1.96 6.35 2.57
C GLU A 125 -2.47 5.19 1.70
N LEU A 126 -2.04 5.12 0.43
CA LEU A 126 -2.44 4.04 -0.48
C LEU A 126 -1.40 2.91 -0.55
N GLY A 127 -0.28 3.06 0.17
CA GLY A 127 0.86 2.15 0.21
C GLY A 127 1.09 1.60 1.61
N TRP A 128 2.21 1.98 2.24
CA TRP A 128 2.69 1.33 3.47
C TRP A 128 1.66 1.32 4.63
N GLU A 129 0.93 2.41 4.86
CA GLU A 129 -0.07 2.52 5.93
C GLU A 129 -1.31 1.66 5.67
N LYS A 130 -1.58 1.38 4.39
CA LYS A 130 -2.66 0.47 3.99
C LYS A 130 -2.32 -0.99 4.29
N PHE A 131 -1.07 -1.33 4.53
CA PHE A 131 -0.64 -2.72 4.65
C PHE A 131 -0.08 -3.06 6.04
N ALA A 132 0.32 -2.07 6.82
CA ALA A 132 0.86 -2.26 8.15
C ALA A 132 0.48 -1.17 9.14
N ASP A 133 0.61 -1.48 10.42
CA ASP A 133 0.38 -0.57 11.54
C ASP A 133 1.53 0.44 11.70
N VAL A 134 1.66 1.32 10.71
CA VAL A 134 2.59 2.45 10.62
C VAL A 134 1.83 3.72 10.27
N ASN A 135 2.34 4.89 10.68
CA ASN A 135 1.70 6.19 10.43
C ASN A 135 2.74 7.27 10.17
N PHE A 136 2.78 7.72 8.92
CA PHE A 136 3.51 8.85 8.37
C PHE A 136 2.69 10.12 8.50
N LYS A 137 3.25 11.13 9.18
CA LYS A 137 2.53 12.37 9.47
C LYS A 137 3.18 13.54 8.76
N TYR A 138 2.54 14.03 7.71
CA TYR A 138 2.98 15.24 7.04
C TYR A 138 2.73 16.48 7.90
N VAL A 139 3.80 17.22 8.22
CA VAL A 139 3.77 18.42 9.05
C VAL A 139 4.04 19.66 8.19
N ALA A 140 3.02 20.09 7.45
CA ALA A 140 3.13 21.20 6.48
C ALA A 140 3.62 22.53 7.09
N THR A 141 3.41 22.75 8.40
CA THR A 141 3.90 23.94 9.10
C THR A 141 5.42 24.02 9.16
N GLU A 142 6.12 22.89 8.98
CA GLU A 142 7.58 22.79 9.01
C GLU A 142 8.22 22.95 7.63
N ASP A 143 7.44 23.04 6.54
CA ASP A 143 7.95 23.05 5.15
C ASP A 143 8.90 24.21 4.83
N ALA A 144 8.72 25.36 5.50
CA ALA A 144 9.58 26.52 5.35
C ALA A 144 10.98 26.31 5.95
N ASN A 145 11.11 25.38 6.90
CA ASN A 145 12.36 25.00 7.55
C ASN A 145 12.58 23.48 7.44
N CYS A 146 12.24 22.89 6.30
CA CYS A 146 12.34 21.45 6.11
C CYS A 146 13.78 21.05 5.81
N THR A 147 14.57 20.85 6.85
CA THR A 147 16.00 20.59 6.77
C THR A 147 16.41 19.45 7.70
N ASN A 148 17.60 18.92 7.48
CA ASN A 148 18.19 17.88 8.32
C ASN A 148 18.49 18.31 9.76
N ALA A 149 18.44 19.61 10.04
CA ALA A 149 18.59 20.20 11.37
C ALA A 149 17.24 20.39 12.10
N ASN A 150 16.10 20.23 11.42
CA ASN A 150 14.80 20.49 12.04
C ASN A 150 14.39 19.37 13.02
N PRO A 151 14.29 19.63 14.33
CA PRO A 151 13.96 18.61 15.33
C PRO A 151 12.45 18.32 15.44
N ASN A 152 11.59 19.13 14.83
CA ASN A 152 10.13 18.99 14.91
C ASN A 152 9.58 17.87 14.01
N VAL A 153 10.42 17.35 13.12
CA VAL A 153 10.11 16.21 12.26
C VAL A 153 11.18 15.13 12.40
N LEU A 154 10.78 13.90 12.11
CA LEU A 154 11.66 12.74 12.17
C LEU A 154 12.67 12.75 11.03
N PHE A 155 12.21 13.16 9.84
CA PHE A 155 13.00 13.30 8.63
C PHE A 155 12.44 14.40 7.71
N ASP A 156 13.27 14.85 6.79
CA ASP A 156 12.95 15.90 5.82
C ASP A 156 12.98 15.37 4.39
N VAL A 157 12.07 15.85 3.54
CA VAL A 157 12.05 15.55 2.10
C VAL A 157 12.49 16.78 1.33
N ASN A 158 13.61 16.66 0.62
CA ASN A 158 14.28 17.80 -0.02
C ASN A 158 14.64 17.52 -1.48
N PRO A 159 14.56 18.52 -2.37
CA PRO A 159 15.15 18.39 -3.70
C PRO A 159 16.67 18.40 -3.61
N VAL A 160 17.31 17.70 -4.54
CA VAL A 160 18.75 17.72 -4.73
C VAL A 160 19.05 17.84 -6.23
N ASN A 161 20.26 18.28 -6.57
CA ASN A 161 20.79 18.12 -7.92
C ASN A 161 21.90 17.07 -7.89
N ALA A 162 21.51 15.82 -8.10
CA ALA A 162 22.42 14.70 -8.27
C ALA A 162 22.84 14.53 -9.74
N ASN A 163 22.45 15.44 -10.66
CA ASN A 163 22.68 15.33 -12.10
C ASN A 163 22.21 13.98 -12.68
N GLY A 164 21.08 13.46 -12.17
CA GLY A 164 20.52 12.18 -12.59
C GLY A 164 21.36 10.95 -12.23
N GLN A 165 22.34 11.07 -11.30
CA GLN A 165 23.06 9.90 -10.77
C GLN A 165 22.15 8.98 -9.95
N TYR A 166 21.09 9.55 -9.37
CA TYR A 166 20.00 8.82 -8.74
C TYR A 166 18.67 9.56 -8.95
N LEU A 167 17.56 8.82 -8.83
CA LEU A 167 16.21 9.41 -8.87
C LEU A 167 15.85 10.00 -7.51
N ALA A 168 15.98 9.20 -6.46
CA ALA A 168 15.88 9.62 -5.08
C ALA A 168 16.81 8.76 -4.21
N ARG A 169 16.92 9.13 -2.94
CA ARG A 169 17.56 8.33 -1.90
C ARG A 169 16.90 8.54 -0.56
N ALA A 170 16.98 7.54 0.30
CA ALA A 170 16.42 7.57 1.66
C ALA A 170 17.43 7.06 2.68
N PHE A 171 16.98 6.90 3.92
CA PHE A 171 17.80 6.54 5.07
C PHE A 171 17.19 5.34 5.80
N PHE A 172 17.95 4.71 6.70
CA PHE A 172 17.45 3.61 7.54
C PHE A 172 17.08 4.09 8.95
N PRO A 173 16.19 3.39 9.69
CA PRO A 173 15.75 3.80 11.03
C PRO A 173 16.85 4.10 12.06
N ASN A 174 18.05 3.49 11.92
CA ASN A 174 19.19 3.72 12.81
C ASN A 174 20.06 4.94 12.43
N SER A 175 19.79 5.60 11.31
CA SER A 175 20.52 6.79 10.87
C SER A 175 20.37 7.94 11.86
N ALA A 176 21.44 8.73 12.03
CA ALA A 176 21.41 9.92 12.87
C ALA A 176 20.43 10.95 12.28
N ARG A 177 19.85 11.86 13.11
CA ARG A 177 18.83 12.82 12.62
C ARG A 177 19.30 13.61 11.40
N VAL A 178 20.57 14.04 11.39
CA VAL A 178 21.18 14.81 10.30
C VAL A 178 21.28 14.04 8.97
N GLU A 179 21.19 12.72 9.01
CA GLU A 179 21.20 11.82 7.85
C GLU A 179 19.78 11.38 7.45
N ARG A 180 18.77 11.61 8.31
CA ARG A 180 17.38 11.25 8.03
C ARG A 180 16.73 12.23 7.07
N ASN A 181 17.08 12.10 5.80
CA ASN A 181 16.52 12.88 4.71
C ASN A 181 16.19 11.96 3.52
N VAL A 182 15.08 12.28 2.86
CA VAL A 182 14.77 11.75 1.53
C VAL A 182 15.13 12.83 0.52
N LEU A 183 16.16 12.58 -0.28
CA LEU A 183 16.60 13.52 -1.31
C LEU A 183 16.09 13.08 -2.67
N VAL A 184 15.52 14.01 -3.43
CA VAL A 184 14.87 13.71 -4.71
C VAL A 184 15.47 14.57 -5.82
N ASP A 185 16.06 13.93 -6.81
CA ASP A 185 16.62 14.60 -7.98
C ASP A 185 15.52 15.09 -8.93
N ALA A 186 15.81 16.17 -9.68
CA ALA A 186 14.88 16.71 -10.67
C ALA A 186 14.47 15.69 -11.74
N SER A 187 15.32 14.70 -12.05
CA SER A 187 15.02 13.63 -13.02
C SER A 187 13.82 12.75 -12.62
N SER A 188 13.49 12.65 -11.33
CA SER A 188 12.31 11.94 -10.83
C SER A 188 10.97 12.54 -11.28
N PHE A 189 10.99 13.80 -11.73
CA PHE A 189 9.81 14.50 -12.26
C PHE A 189 9.72 14.44 -13.79
N SER A 190 10.64 13.74 -14.45
CA SER A 190 10.65 13.66 -15.90
C SER A 190 9.38 12.98 -16.43
N PRO A 191 8.66 13.60 -17.39
CA PRO A 191 7.46 12.99 -17.97
C PRO A 191 7.76 11.79 -18.87
N THR A 192 9.04 11.57 -19.22
CA THR A 192 9.48 10.41 -20.01
C THR A 192 9.88 9.22 -19.15
N LEU A 193 9.93 9.39 -17.82
CA LEU A 193 10.26 8.32 -16.90
C LEU A 193 9.08 7.34 -16.83
N THR A 194 9.36 6.05 -17.01
CA THR A 194 8.35 4.99 -16.95
C THR A 194 7.90 4.68 -15.53
N ILE A 195 8.75 4.96 -14.55
CA ILE A 195 8.46 4.81 -13.13
C ILE A 195 7.80 6.10 -12.64
N PRO A 196 6.54 6.06 -12.18
CA PRO A 196 5.86 7.24 -11.67
C PRO A 196 6.48 7.70 -10.34
N LEU A 197 6.45 9.00 -10.06
CA LEU A 197 7.00 9.58 -8.83
C LEU A 197 6.50 8.88 -7.55
N LYS A 198 5.22 8.46 -7.50
CA LYS A 198 4.68 7.70 -6.37
C LYS A 198 5.37 6.35 -6.13
N GLY A 199 5.81 5.68 -7.20
CA GLY A 199 6.52 4.40 -7.12
C GLY A 199 7.93 4.61 -6.57
N ILE A 200 8.60 5.67 -7.00
CA ILE A 200 9.88 6.11 -6.43
C ILE A 200 9.71 6.39 -4.94
N MET A 201 8.73 7.21 -4.55
CA MET A 201 8.50 7.52 -3.12
C MET A 201 8.08 6.28 -2.31
N ALA A 202 7.32 5.35 -2.90
CA ALA A 202 7.00 4.09 -2.24
C ALA A 202 8.25 3.26 -1.93
N HIS A 203 9.20 3.21 -2.87
CA HIS A 203 10.51 2.58 -2.70
C HIS A 203 11.31 3.25 -1.58
N GLU A 204 11.52 4.56 -1.67
CA GLU A 204 12.31 5.33 -0.70
C GLU A 204 11.75 5.21 0.72
N LEU A 205 10.42 5.28 0.86
CA LEU A 205 9.76 5.11 2.14
C LEU A 205 9.92 3.69 2.70
N GLY A 206 10.13 2.69 1.85
CA GLY A 206 10.51 1.35 2.28
C GLY A 206 11.83 1.34 3.05
N HIS A 207 12.85 2.06 2.57
CA HIS A 207 14.11 2.23 3.31
C HIS A 207 13.90 2.94 4.63
N THR A 208 13.05 3.98 4.68
CA THR A 208 12.72 4.67 5.94
C THR A 208 12.05 3.75 6.96
N LEU A 209 11.44 2.65 6.51
CA LEU A 209 10.86 1.60 7.34
C LEU A 209 11.85 0.44 7.64
N GLY A 210 13.06 0.49 7.10
CA GLY A 210 14.09 -0.52 7.33
C GLY A 210 14.18 -1.60 6.25
N PHE A 211 13.40 -1.53 5.16
CA PHE A 211 13.53 -2.47 4.05
C PHE A 211 14.74 -2.15 3.19
N ARG A 212 15.55 -3.14 2.86
CA ARG A 212 16.61 -3.07 1.85
C ARG A 212 16.10 -3.58 0.51
N HIS A 213 16.92 -3.42 -0.50
CA HIS A 213 16.58 -3.85 -1.84
C HIS A 213 16.37 -5.36 -1.97
N GLU A 214 15.52 -5.72 -2.92
CA GLU A 214 15.27 -7.13 -3.28
C GLU A 214 16.35 -7.73 -4.17
N HIS A 215 17.12 -6.92 -4.91
CA HIS A 215 18.17 -7.49 -5.77
C HIS A 215 19.40 -7.97 -5.00
N ILE A 216 19.56 -7.60 -3.72
CA ILE A 216 20.62 -8.16 -2.86
C ILE A 216 20.45 -9.67 -2.67
N ARG A 217 19.27 -10.18 -3.06
CA ARG A 217 18.78 -11.49 -2.72
C ARG A 217 19.25 -12.67 -3.58
N PRO A 218 19.14 -12.61 -4.91
CA PRO A 218 19.67 -13.65 -5.80
C PRO A 218 21.18 -13.59 -5.94
N THR A 219 21.83 -14.72 -6.26
CA THR A 219 23.24 -14.72 -6.68
C THR A 219 23.41 -14.22 -8.11
N GLY A 220 24.47 -13.45 -8.38
CA GLY A 220 24.85 -13.08 -9.75
C GLY A 220 24.04 -11.91 -10.33
N THR A 221 23.40 -11.10 -9.49
CA THR A 221 22.85 -9.80 -9.90
C THR A 221 23.97 -8.83 -10.31
N PRO A 222 23.74 -7.95 -11.30
CA PRO A 222 24.72 -6.93 -11.68
C PRO A 222 24.87 -5.82 -10.64
N CYS A 223 23.98 -5.73 -9.65
CA CYS A 223 23.96 -4.69 -8.61
C CYS A 223 24.44 -5.27 -7.28
N ALA A 224 25.36 -4.56 -6.61
CA ALA A 224 26.10 -5.10 -5.47
C ALA A 224 25.87 -4.24 -4.23
N GLU A 225 25.25 -4.84 -3.22
CA GLU A 225 25.00 -4.25 -1.89
C GLU A 225 25.36 -5.27 -0.79
N GLY A 226 25.49 -4.79 0.45
CA GLY A 226 25.82 -5.58 1.64
C GLY A 226 24.79 -6.66 1.97
N THR A 227 25.14 -7.61 2.85
CA THR A 227 24.33 -8.80 3.13
C THR A 227 23.69 -8.84 4.50
N GLU A 228 23.73 -7.72 5.21
CA GLU A 228 23.10 -7.57 6.49
C GLU A 228 21.59 -7.43 6.28
N PHE A 229 20.91 -8.55 6.10
CA PHE A 229 19.46 -8.57 6.02
C PHE A 229 18.87 -9.83 6.64
N ARG A 230 17.59 -9.74 6.96
CA ARG A 230 16.76 -10.90 7.25
C ARG A 230 15.56 -10.88 6.32
N GLY A 231 15.30 -12.02 5.70
CA GLY A 231 14.11 -12.22 4.88
C GLY A 231 12.82 -12.20 5.67
N LEU A 232 11.85 -11.45 5.17
CA LEU A 232 10.47 -11.45 5.65
C LEU A 232 9.53 -12.29 4.79
N THR A 233 9.79 -12.35 3.47
CA THR A 233 8.98 -13.08 2.48
C THR A 233 9.83 -13.77 1.41
N ALA A 234 9.21 -14.59 0.56
CA ALA A 234 9.85 -15.20 -0.61
C ALA A 234 10.36 -14.15 -1.61
N TYR A 235 11.21 -14.55 -2.56
CA TYR A 235 11.85 -13.63 -3.52
C TYR A 235 10.88 -13.08 -4.54
N ASP A 236 10.92 -11.77 -4.75
CA ASP A 236 10.00 -11.08 -5.63
C ASP A 236 10.73 -10.08 -6.55
N GLN A 237 10.90 -10.49 -7.81
CA GLN A 237 11.48 -9.65 -8.87
C GLN A 237 10.63 -8.42 -9.22
N ALA A 238 9.35 -8.43 -8.83
CA ALA A 238 8.40 -7.36 -9.09
C ALA A 238 8.17 -6.45 -7.87
N SER A 239 8.80 -6.74 -6.73
CA SER A 239 8.64 -5.97 -5.49
C SER A 239 8.91 -4.48 -5.71
N VAL A 240 8.21 -3.66 -4.93
CA VAL A 240 8.48 -2.22 -4.83
C VAL A 240 9.94 -1.94 -4.47
N MET A 241 10.59 -2.81 -3.70
CA MET A 241 12.00 -2.69 -3.29
C MET A 241 12.98 -3.30 -4.31
N HIS A 242 12.53 -3.70 -5.50
CA HIS A 242 13.40 -4.29 -6.52
C HIS A 242 13.71 -3.30 -7.65
N TYR A 243 14.98 -3.27 -8.04
CA TYR A 243 15.43 -2.51 -9.19
C TYR A 243 15.27 -3.24 -10.53
N PRO A 244 14.62 -2.63 -11.54
CA PRO A 244 14.52 -3.19 -12.88
C PRO A 244 15.88 -3.52 -13.51
N GLN A 245 16.87 -2.65 -13.31
CA GLN A 245 18.23 -2.79 -13.84
C GLN A 245 19.05 -3.90 -13.15
N CYS A 246 18.55 -4.46 -12.05
CA CYS A 246 19.24 -5.43 -11.22
C CYS A 246 18.63 -6.84 -11.31
N ASN A 247 18.18 -7.23 -12.52
CA ASN A 247 17.37 -8.45 -12.79
C ASN A 247 15.94 -8.42 -12.23
N GLY A 248 15.42 -7.22 -11.94
CA GLY A 248 14.00 -7.02 -11.65
C GLY A 248 13.17 -7.01 -12.92
N VAL A 249 11.84 -6.85 -12.76
CA VAL A 249 10.96 -6.71 -13.91
C VAL A 249 11.27 -5.39 -14.65
N ALA A 250 11.75 -5.49 -15.90
CA ALA A 250 12.17 -4.33 -16.70
C ALA A 250 11.07 -3.27 -16.90
N THR A 251 9.80 -3.68 -16.88
CA THR A 251 8.62 -2.80 -16.99
C THR A 251 8.03 -2.42 -15.64
N SER A 252 8.74 -2.67 -14.53
CA SER A 252 8.23 -2.34 -13.20
C SER A 252 8.01 -0.84 -13.07
N THR A 253 6.92 -0.51 -12.38
CA THR A 253 6.59 0.87 -11.99
C THR A 253 6.83 1.10 -10.50
N LEU A 254 7.52 0.16 -9.83
CA LEU A 254 7.67 0.09 -8.38
C LEU A 254 6.30 0.08 -7.68
N ALA A 255 5.40 -0.78 -8.16
CA ALA A 255 4.10 -0.99 -7.55
C ALA A 255 4.21 -2.06 -6.47
N PHE A 256 3.45 -1.89 -5.37
CA PHE A 256 3.39 -2.89 -4.31
C PHE A 256 2.86 -4.24 -4.81
N THR A 257 3.59 -5.29 -4.48
CA THR A 257 3.18 -6.69 -4.67
C THR A 257 2.48 -7.22 -3.42
N THR A 258 1.88 -8.40 -3.52
CA THR A 258 1.32 -9.09 -2.34
C THR A 258 2.40 -9.42 -1.31
N LEU A 259 3.64 -9.71 -1.75
CA LEU A 259 4.74 -10.06 -0.87
C LEU A 259 5.28 -8.83 -0.11
N ASP A 260 5.24 -7.65 -0.73
CA ASP A 260 5.55 -6.38 -0.03
C ASP A 260 4.56 -6.14 1.11
N GLN A 261 3.26 -6.32 0.83
CA GLN A 261 2.17 -6.15 1.80
C GLN A 261 2.30 -7.10 2.99
N GLN A 262 2.59 -8.38 2.71
CA GLN A 262 2.80 -9.38 3.76
C GLN A 262 4.06 -9.09 4.59
N GLY A 263 5.14 -8.66 3.94
CA GLY A 263 6.40 -8.37 4.60
C GLY A 263 6.31 -7.21 5.58
N VAL A 264 5.67 -6.10 5.17
CA VAL A 264 5.48 -4.96 6.07
C VAL A 264 4.53 -5.27 7.22
N ALA A 265 3.44 -6.01 6.95
CA ALA A 265 2.54 -6.49 7.99
C ALA A 265 3.26 -7.41 8.99
N ALA A 266 4.18 -8.27 8.53
CA ALA A 266 4.97 -9.12 9.42
C ALA A 266 5.96 -8.33 10.27
N LEU A 267 6.55 -7.26 9.73
CA LEU A 267 7.56 -6.46 10.42
C LEU A 267 6.96 -5.51 11.47
N TYR A 268 5.86 -4.85 11.10
CA TYR A 268 5.24 -3.77 11.86
C TYR A 268 3.84 -4.11 12.41
N GLY A 269 3.33 -5.30 12.16
CA GLY A 269 1.96 -5.70 12.50
C GLY A 269 1.00 -5.41 11.36
N ALA A 270 0.09 -6.34 11.10
CA ALA A 270 -0.98 -6.14 10.12
C ALA A 270 -1.87 -4.97 10.56
N ILE A 271 -2.34 -4.19 9.59
CA ILE A 271 -3.45 -3.24 9.82
C ILE A 271 -4.62 -3.96 10.48
N VAL A 272 -4.96 -3.57 11.69
CA VAL A 272 -6.30 -3.84 12.22
C VAL A 272 -7.24 -2.90 11.49
N ALA A 273 -8.16 -3.46 10.71
CA ALA A 273 -9.13 -2.70 9.93
C ALA A 273 -9.95 -1.78 10.85
N ALA A 274 -10.26 -0.56 10.37
CA ALA A 274 -11.22 0.31 11.05
C ALA A 274 -12.54 -0.45 11.28
N PRO A 275 -13.27 -0.18 12.38
CA PRO A 275 -14.52 -0.90 12.65
C PRO A 275 -15.49 -0.75 11.48
N VAL A 276 -16.12 -1.82 11.02
CA VAL A 276 -17.24 -1.71 10.09
C VAL A 276 -18.47 -1.34 10.91
N ALA A 277 -19.16 -0.25 10.52
CA ALA A 277 -20.38 0.20 11.16
C ALA A 277 -21.56 0.10 10.19
N GLN A 278 -22.66 -0.51 10.65
CA GLN A 278 -23.91 -0.64 9.92
C GLN A 278 -25.12 -0.38 10.83
N PHE A 279 -26.10 0.40 10.39
CA PHE A 279 -27.40 0.48 11.04
C PHE A 279 -28.25 -0.75 10.70
N THR A 280 -28.73 -1.46 11.72
CA THR A 280 -29.70 -2.57 11.58
C THR A 280 -31.14 -2.08 11.76
N ALA A 281 -31.36 -1.02 12.53
CA ALA A 281 -32.63 -0.30 12.60
C ALA A 281 -32.42 1.17 13.00
N PRO A 282 -33.33 2.08 12.63
CA PRO A 282 -34.42 1.90 11.67
C PRO A 282 -33.90 1.73 10.23
N ALA A 283 -34.73 1.23 9.30
CA ALA A 283 -34.34 1.11 7.89
C ALA A 283 -34.11 2.49 7.25
N LEU A 284 -33.35 2.53 6.13
CA LEU A 284 -33.13 3.76 5.39
C LEU A 284 -34.48 4.39 4.96
N ASN A 285 -34.66 5.67 5.26
CA ASN A 285 -35.88 6.46 5.00
C ASN A 285 -37.13 5.95 5.74
N ALA A 286 -36.98 5.18 6.81
CA ALA A 286 -38.12 4.73 7.60
C ALA A 286 -38.87 5.90 8.25
N THR A 287 -40.19 5.75 8.39
CA THR A 287 -41.01 6.61 9.24
C THR A 287 -41.11 5.98 10.63
N VAL A 288 -40.70 6.71 11.66
CA VAL A 288 -40.65 6.24 13.05
C VAL A 288 -41.47 7.16 13.96
N GLY A 289 -41.87 6.68 15.14
CA GLY A 289 -42.52 7.52 16.14
C GLY A 289 -41.52 8.47 16.85
N PRO A 290 -41.99 9.40 17.69
CA PRO A 290 -41.14 10.30 18.47
C PRO A 290 -40.28 9.58 19.53
N ALA A 291 -40.54 8.29 19.75
CA ALA A 291 -39.68 7.37 20.49
C ALA A 291 -39.36 6.16 19.60
N PHE A 292 -38.07 5.84 19.45
CA PHE A 292 -37.57 4.72 18.66
C PHE A 292 -36.16 4.35 19.12
N THR A 293 -35.68 3.19 18.71
CA THR A 293 -34.32 2.74 19.02
C THR A 293 -33.49 2.69 17.75
N VAL A 294 -32.27 3.21 17.82
CA VAL A 294 -31.25 3.00 16.80
C VAL A 294 -30.45 1.76 17.17
N GLU A 295 -30.50 0.76 16.30
CA GLU A 295 -29.76 -0.50 16.43
C GLU A 295 -28.64 -0.55 15.40
N THR A 296 -27.49 -1.08 15.80
CA THR A 296 -26.30 -1.13 14.95
C THR A 296 -25.63 -2.51 14.97
N SER A 297 -24.90 -2.81 13.90
CA SER A 297 -23.97 -3.93 13.78
C SER A 297 -22.58 -3.34 13.58
N ILE A 298 -21.74 -3.48 14.60
CA ILE A 298 -20.37 -2.98 14.59
C ILE A 298 -19.42 -4.18 14.63
N VAL A 299 -18.55 -4.28 13.64
CA VAL A 299 -17.55 -5.36 13.53
C VAL A 299 -16.16 -4.74 13.61
N GLY A 300 -15.41 -5.09 14.66
CA GLY A 300 -14.02 -4.66 14.84
C GLY A 300 -13.43 -5.33 16.08
N THR A 301 -12.11 -5.56 16.08
CA THR A 301 -11.43 -6.24 17.20
C THR A 301 -11.13 -5.31 18.38
N ASP A 302 -11.10 -4.00 18.14
CA ASP A 302 -10.59 -3.00 19.10
C ASP A 302 -11.50 -1.76 19.23
N VAL A 303 -12.81 -1.93 19.07
CA VAL A 303 -13.78 -0.82 19.17
C VAL A 303 -13.78 -0.24 20.59
N THR A 304 -13.49 1.06 20.73
CA THR A 304 -13.46 1.78 22.02
C THR A 304 -14.78 2.45 22.35
N LYS A 305 -15.43 3.04 21.34
CA LYS A 305 -16.73 3.69 21.50
C LYS A 305 -17.49 3.80 20.19
N VAL A 306 -18.80 3.91 20.29
CA VAL A 306 -19.72 4.23 19.20
C VAL A 306 -20.57 5.42 19.63
N GLU A 307 -20.59 6.46 18.81
CA GLU A 307 -21.36 7.67 19.05
C GLU A 307 -22.52 7.78 18.07
N LEU A 308 -23.69 8.16 18.57
CA LEU A 308 -24.88 8.47 17.78
C LEU A 308 -25.12 9.97 17.75
N TYR A 309 -25.27 10.52 16.56
CA TYR A 309 -25.62 11.91 16.28
C TYR A 309 -26.98 11.98 15.57
N ILE A 310 -27.74 13.03 15.85
CA ILE A 310 -28.93 13.43 15.09
C ILE A 310 -28.75 14.87 14.65
N ASP A 311 -28.82 15.13 13.35
CA ASP A 311 -28.62 16.46 12.74
C ASP A 311 -27.29 17.11 13.20
N ASN A 312 -26.24 16.29 13.22
CA ASN A 312 -24.89 16.63 13.71
C ASN A 312 -24.78 16.95 15.20
N VAL A 313 -25.83 16.69 16.00
CA VAL A 313 -25.81 16.85 17.46
C VAL A 313 -25.61 15.49 18.12
N LEU A 314 -24.55 15.34 18.92
CA LEU A 314 -24.29 14.12 19.70
C LEU A 314 -25.46 13.83 20.64
N LYS A 315 -26.05 12.64 20.53
CA LYS A 315 -27.14 12.17 21.38
C LYS A 315 -26.69 11.15 22.40
N ALA A 316 -25.79 10.25 22.02
CA ALA A 316 -25.34 9.18 22.91
C ALA A 316 -23.96 8.65 22.53
N THR A 317 -23.29 8.06 23.51
CA THR A 317 -22.02 7.34 23.36
C THR A 317 -22.15 6.00 24.08
N ALA A 318 -21.78 4.92 23.40
CA ALA A 318 -21.72 3.57 23.96
C ALA A 318 -20.27 3.06 23.87
N THR A 319 -19.71 2.57 24.97
CA THR A 319 -18.32 2.07 25.06
C THR A 319 -18.21 0.55 25.08
N ALA A 320 -19.34 -0.17 24.98
CA ALA A 320 -19.39 -1.61 24.92
C ALA A 320 -20.61 -2.08 24.10
N ALA A 321 -20.48 -3.25 23.47
CA ALA A 321 -21.59 -3.91 22.77
C ALA A 321 -22.61 -4.50 23.78
N PRO A 322 -23.91 -4.59 23.42
CA PRO A 322 -24.51 -4.19 22.15
C PRO A 322 -24.66 -2.66 22.01
N TYR A 323 -24.41 -2.16 20.80
CA TYR A 323 -24.50 -0.74 20.47
C TYR A 323 -25.93 -0.37 20.04
N SER A 324 -26.79 -0.16 21.03
CA SER A 324 -28.20 0.20 20.89
C SER A 324 -28.48 1.53 21.60
N PHE A 325 -29.27 2.40 20.95
CA PHE A 325 -29.53 3.75 21.42
C PHE A 325 -31.03 4.04 21.45
N PRO A 326 -31.70 3.88 22.61
CA PRO A 326 -33.09 4.28 22.77
C PRO A 326 -33.21 5.81 22.78
N LEU A 327 -34.12 6.34 21.96
CA LEU A 327 -34.39 7.77 21.83
C LEU A 327 -35.85 8.07 22.19
N THR A 328 -36.06 9.23 22.80
CA THR A 328 -37.40 9.73 23.15
C THR A 328 -37.48 11.23 22.91
N GLY A 329 -38.67 11.73 22.56
CA GLY A 329 -38.91 13.16 22.40
C GLY A 329 -38.23 13.75 21.18
N ILE A 330 -38.00 12.95 20.14
CA ILE A 330 -37.51 13.48 18.86
C ILE A 330 -38.67 14.22 18.19
N THR A 331 -38.39 15.44 17.73
CA THR A 331 -39.38 16.31 17.08
C THR A 331 -39.88 15.68 15.78
N ALA A 332 -41.09 16.02 15.36
CA ALA A 332 -41.58 15.59 14.06
C ALA A 332 -40.78 16.25 12.93
N GLY A 333 -40.44 15.50 11.89
CA GLY A 333 -39.65 16.00 10.76
C GLY A 333 -38.66 14.99 10.21
N ALA A 334 -37.95 15.40 9.15
CA ALA A 334 -36.83 14.63 8.61
C ALA A 334 -35.59 14.84 9.49
N HIS A 335 -34.90 13.75 9.81
CA HIS A 335 -33.70 13.75 10.63
C HIS A 335 -32.58 12.94 9.97
N ALA A 336 -31.35 13.43 10.09
CA ALA A 336 -30.15 12.70 9.68
C ALA A 336 -29.52 12.03 10.91
N LEU A 337 -29.60 10.69 10.96
CA LEU A 337 -28.87 9.88 11.91
C LEU A 337 -27.44 9.67 11.42
N GLN A 338 -26.48 9.73 12.34
CA GLN A 338 -25.10 9.42 12.05
C GLN A 338 -24.52 8.59 13.19
N ILE A 339 -23.89 7.46 12.86
CA ILE A 339 -23.11 6.69 13.80
C ILE A 339 -21.63 6.84 13.48
N LYS A 340 -20.80 6.96 14.53
CA LYS A 340 -19.34 6.97 14.44
C LYS A 340 -18.78 5.89 15.35
N ALA A 341 -18.12 4.89 14.78
CA ALA A 341 -17.41 3.86 15.54
C ALA A 341 -15.92 4.18 15.59
N TYR A 342 -15.35 4.14 16.79
CA TYR A 342 -13.96 4.46 17.09
C TYR A 342 -13.23 3.21 17.56
N ASP A 343 -11.96 3.06 17.23
CA ASP A 343 -11.09 2.02 17.79
C ASP A 343 -10.05 2.60 18.78
N THR A 344 -9.16 1.74 19.30
CA THR A 344 -8.07 2.12 20.23
C THR A 344 -6.97 2.96 19.59
N ARG A 345 -7.02 3.16 18.27
CA ARG A 345 -6.03 3.86 17.46
C ARG A 345 -6.65 5.09 16.77
N ASP A 346 -7.79 5.56 17.28
CA ASP A 346 -8.55 6.71 16.80
C ASP A 346 -9.03 6.62 15.34
N HIS A 347 -9.05 5.42 14.73
CA HIS A 347 -9.73 5.25 13.45
C HIS A 347 -11.24 5.41 13.65
N VAL A 348 -11.88 6.10 12.69
CA VAL A 348 -13.32 6.39 12.75
C VAL A 348 -14.01 5.91 11.49
N THR A 349 -15.03 5.07 11.67
CA THR A 349 -15.98 4.76 10.59
C THR A 349 -17.28 5.52 10.85
N THR A 350 -17.72 6.27 9.84
CA THR A 350 -18.97 7.03 9.88
C THR A 350 -19.98 6.42 8.92
N GLU A 351 -21.21 6.21 9.39
CA GLU A 351 -22.34 5.84 8.55
C GLU A 351 -23.50 6.79 8.81
N ASN A 352 -24.22 7.16 7.75
CA ASN A 352 -25.36 8.08 7.82
C ASN A 352 -26.65 7.37 7.41
N ARG A 353 -27.77 7.76 8.01
CA ARG A 353 -29.10 7.25 7.66
C ARG A 353 -30.15 8.33 7.86
N SER A 354 -31.03 8.50 6.87
CA SER A 354 -32.18 9.41 6.98
C SER A 354 -33.40 8.70 7.54
N VAL A 355 -34.17 9.38 8.39
CA VAL A 355 -35.46 8.93 8.91
C VAL A 355 -36.45 10.09 8.96
N THR A 356 -37.74 9.75 8.98
CA THR A 356 -38.82 10.73 9.21
C THR A 356 -39.52 10.40 10.53
N VAL A 357 -39.56 11.35 11.46
CA VAL A 357 -40.27 11.20 12.73
C VAL A 357 -41.70 11.72 12.56
N SER A 358 -42.69 10.88 12.86
CA SER A 358 -44.10 11.26 12.81
C SER A 358 -44.48 12.13 14.00
N GLY A 359 -45.40 13.08 13.77
CA GLY A 359 -45.99 13.85 14.85
C GLY A 359 -46.76 12.95 15.81
N GLY A 360 -46.53 13.14 17.11
CA GLY A 360 -47.30 12.46 18.16
C GLY A 360 -48.76 12.89 18.10
N GLY A 361 -49.57 12.17 17.32
CA GLY A 361 -51.02 12.32 17.33
C GLY A 361 -51.56 11.85 18.67
N GLY A 362 -51.99 12.79 19.50
CA GLY A 362 -52.71 12.50 20.74
C GLY A 362 -53.91 11.60 20.45
N GLY A 363 -53.98 10.48 21.16
CA GLY A 363 -55.16 9.64 21.18
C GLY A 363 -56.35 10.42 21.74
N GLY A 364 -57.33 10.70 20.89
CA GLY A 364 -58.68 11.10 21.28
C GLY A 364 -59.60 9.91 21.08
N GLY A 365 -59.94 9.20 22.17
CA GLY A 365 -61.00 8.21 22.18
C GLY A 365 -62.37 8.87 22.00
N GLY A 366 -63.22 8.24 21.20
CA GLY A 366 -64.64 8.56 21.06
C GLY A 366 -65.40 7.30 20.71
N GLY A 367 -66.05 6.71 21.72
CA GLY A 367 -66.95 5.57 21.56
C GLY A 367 -68.35 5.99 21.11
N GLY A 368 -69.08 5.01 20.58
CA GLY A 368 -70.50 5.04 20.20
C GLY A 368 -70.70 4.20 18.93
N GLY A 369 -71.46 3.11 18.86
CA GLY A 369 -72.55 2.61 19.69
C GLY A 369 -73.85 2.59 18.86
N GLY A 370 -74.30 1.41 18.40
CA GLY A 370 -75.61 1.13 17.79
C GLY A 370 -75.74 1.55 16.32
N GLY A 371 -76.48 0.90 15.42
CA GLY A 371 -77.44 -0.18 15.48
C GLY A 371 -78.43 -0.01 14.31
N GLY A 372 -78.81 -1.11 13.63
CA GLY A 372 -80.10 -1.28 12.96
C GLY A 372 -80.44 -0.47 11.69
N GLY A 373 -80.47 -1.18 10.55
CA GLY A 373 -81.72 -1.40 9.78
C GLY A 373 -82.35 -0.27 8.94
N GLY A 374 -82.35 -0.48 7.62
CA GLY A 374 -83.57 -0.43 6.80
C GLY A 374 -83.88 0.84 5.99
N GLY A 375 -84.10 0.65 4.68
CA GLY A 375 -85.16 1.34 3.93
C GLY A 375 -84.75 2.41 2.90
N ASP A 376 -84.66 1.97 1.65
CA ASP A 376 -85.18 2.55 0.39
C ASP A 376 -85.22 4.08 0.13
N GLY A 377 -84.74 4.44 -1.07
CA GLY A 377 -85.22 5.62 -1.80
C GLY A 377 -84.22 6.16 -2.83
N GLY A 378 -84.46 5.86 -4.11
CA GLY A 378 -83.64 6.18 -5.29
C GLY A 378 -83.26 7.66 -5.49
N GLY A 379 -82.42 7.99 -6.47
CA GLY A 379 -81.96 7.20 -7.60
C GLY A 379 -81.02 8.03 -8.48
N ASP A 380 -80.53 7.33 -9.50
CA ASP A 380 -79.82 7.80 -10.70
C ASP A 380 -78.47 8.51 -10.43
N ASP A 381 -77.38 8.19 -11.11
CA ASP A 381 -77.25 7.83 -12.51
C ASP A 381 -75.92 7.09 -12.84
N SER A 382 -76.06 6.11 -13.74
CA SER A 382 -75.09 5.53 -14.69
C SER A 382 -73.90 4.70 -14.18
N GLU A 383 -74.02 3.36 -14.18
CA GLU A 383 -73.65 2.39 -15.25
C GLU A 383 -72.17 1.89 -15.11
N ILE A 384 -71.80 0.72 -14.55
CA ILE A 384 -72.11 -0.71 -14.87
C ILE A 384 -71.71 -1.02 -16.33
N THR A 385 -70.85 -1.95 -16.75
CA THR A 385 -70.17 -3.13 -16.17
C THR A 385 -69.25 -3.79 -17.22
N GLY A 386 -68.30 -4.62 -16.74
CA GLY A 386 -67.91 -5.91 -17.36
C GLY A 386 -66.58 -5.91 -18.13
N GLY A 387 -65.67 -6.89 -18.01
CA GLY A 387 -65.65 -8.17 -17.31
C GLY A 387 -64.43 -9.02 -17.73
N CYS A 388 -64.05 -9.96 -16.84
CA CYS A 388 -63.40 -11.28 -17.02
C CYS A 388 -62.19 -11.54 -17.96
N SER A 389 -61.06 -11.91 -17.32
CA SER A 389 -60.20 -13.11 -17.50
C SER A 389 -59.76 -13.64 -18.89
N THR A 390 -58.44 -13.79 -19.11
CA THR A 390 -57.68 -15.06 -19.16
C THR A 390 -56.22 -14.89 -19.64
N SER A 391 -55.30 -15.61 -18.98
CA SER A 391 -54.02 -16.20 -19.43
C SER A 391 -52.91 -15.39 -20.14
N GLY A 392 -51.68 -15.52 -19.63
CA GLY A 392 -50.55 -15.89 -20.50
C GLY A 392 -49.21 -15.17 -20.30
N ALA A 393 -48.28 -15.87 -19.63
CA ALA A 393 -46.83 -15.87 -19.86
C ALA A 393 -45.99 -14.58 -19.62
N GLY A 394 -44.85 -14.79 -18.95
CA GLY A 394 -43.95 -13.74 -18.52
C GLY A 394 -42.96 -13.27 -19.57
N SER A 395 -42.13 -12.31 -19.17
CA SER A 395 -40.68 -12.33 -19.38
C SER A 395 -40.05 -11.10 -18.75
N SER A 396 -39.01 -11.36 -17.96
CA SER A 396 -37.99 -10.42 -17.53
C SER A 396 -37.41 -9.68 -18.74
N LEU A 397 -37.32 -8.34 -18.67
CA LEU A 397 -36.53 -7.56 -19.60
C LEU A 397 -35.25 -7.08 -18.92
N THR A 398 -34.18 -7.64 -19.44
CA THR A 398 -32.78 -7.39 -19.14
C THR A 398 -32.35 -5.98 -19.57
N ILE A 399 -31.44 -5.43 -18.76
CA ILE A 399 -30.72 -4.18 -18.97
C ILE A 399 -29.73 -4.37 -20.13
N SER A 400 -29.89 -3.60 -21.21
CA SER A 400 -28.92 -3.56 -22.32
C SER A 400 -27.97 -2.37 -22.17
N LEU A 401 -26.69 -2.71 -22.01
CA LEU A 401 -25.51 -1.86 -21.98
C LEU A 401 -25.19 -1.35 -23.40
N LEU A 402 -25.15 -0.04 -23.62
CA LEU A 402 -24.71 0.57 -24.88
C LEU A 402 -23.20 0.81 -24.85
N LEU A 403 -22.45 -0.01 -25.59
CA LEU A 403 -21.03 0.13 -25.86
C LEU A 403 -20.84 0.84 -27.22
N GLY A 404 -20.41 2.10 -27.21
CA GLY A 404 -20.09 2.86 -28.43
C GLY A 404 -18.65 2.62 -28.88
N LEU A 405 -18.48 1.83 -29.94
CA LEU A 405 -17.22 1.65 -30.67
C LEU A 405 -17.02 2.81 -31.67
N PHE A 406 -15.93 3.57 -31.57
CA PHE A 406 -15.51 4.54 -32.58
C PHE A 406 -14.12 4.18 -33.15
N LEU A 407 -14.11 3.70 -34.39
CA LEU A 407 -12.98 3.55 -35.32
C LEU A 407 -13.64 3.69 -36.72
N VAL A 408 -13.20 4.43 -37.75
CA VAL A 408 -11.92 4.98 -38.21
C VAL A 408 -12.27 5.92 -39.38
N ARG A 409 -11.56 7.05 -39.60
CA ARG A 409 -10.99 7.34 -40.94
C ARG A 409 -9.95 8.46 -40.98
N ARG A 410 -8.77 8.05 -41.42
CA ARG A 410 -7.63 8.81 -41.94
C ARG A 410 -8.05 9.63 -43.18
N ARG A 411 -7.65 10.90 -43.29
CA ARG A 411 -7.41 11.57 -44.58
C ARG A 411 -6.28 12.59 -44.48
N ARG A 412 -5.24 12.35 -45.30
CA ARG A 412 -4.18 13.29 -45.69
C ARG A 412 -4.73 14.35 -46.66
N ASN A 413 -4.12 15.54 -46.62
CA ASN A 413 -3.85 16.53 -47.69
C ASN A 413 -3.73 17.91 -46.98
N ARG A 414 -2.75 18.78 -47.20
CA ARG A 414 -1.68 18.96 -48.17
C ARG A 414 -0.49 19.58 -47.46
#